data_AF-A0A2E2BWH4-F1
#
_entry.id   AF-A0A2E2BWH4-F1
#
_cell.length_a   1.000
_cell.length_b   1.000
_cell.length_c   1.000
_cell.angle_alpha   90.00
_cell.angle_beta   90.00
_cell.angle_gamma   90.00
#
_symmetry.space_group_name_H-M   'P 1'
#
loop_
_entity.id
_entity.type
_entity.pdbx_description
1 polymer ?
#
loop_
_entity_poly.entity_id
_entity_poly.type
_entity_poly.pdbx_seq_one_letter_code
_entity_poly.pdbx_strand_id
1 'polypeptide(L)'
;MCDEQEDPEIFLNRLQANPEGVLADEYNRYRERLWRIVNFRLDTRLLGRVDADDILQEAYLDASTRIGHYLNDPATTFFIWLRTIVGQTLIDVHRRHLGAQKRDVRREANARRRVFSASTSFQIANVLLGDMTSPSQAALKEELAIQLREALESLNEIDREILVLRHFEELSNLEASEVLEIEPKTASMRYFRALTRLRSILVQIPGIID
;
A
#
# COMPACT_ATOMS: atom_id res chain seq x y z
N MET A 1 -13.92 -0.55 13.21
CA MET A 1 -14.52 0.78 13.43
C MET A 1 -15.07 1.19 12.08
N CYS A 2 -16.38 1.11 11.89
CA CYS A 2 -17.00 1.58 10.65
C CYS A 2 -17.06 3.11 10.79
N ASP A 3 -16.18 3.83 10.10
CA ASP A 3 -16.36 5.27 9.94
C ASP A 3 -17.77 5.46 9.35
N GLU A 4 -18.64 6.18 10.06
CA GLU A 4 -19.87 6.71 9.51
C GLU A 4 -19.45 7.59 8.33
N GLN A 5 -19.58 7.06 7.12
CA GLN A 5 -19.22 7.78 5.91
C GLN A 5 -20.19 8.94 5.77
N GLU A 6 -19.67 10.16 5.98
CA GLU A 6 -20.33 11.40 5.55
C GLU A 6 -20.83 11.20 4.12
N ASP A 7 -22.03 11.69 3.83
CA ASP A 7 -22.60 11.62 2.48
C ASP A 7 -21.59 12.20 1.47
N PRO A 8 -21.22 11.47 0.40
CA PRO A 8 -20.26 11.94 -0.59
C PRO A 8 -20.60 13.33 -1.16
N GLU A 9 -21.89 13.66 -1.32
CA GLU A 9 -22.30 14.96 -1.83
C GLU A 9 -22.03 16.09 -0.83
N ILE A 10 -22.28 15.84 0.47
CA ILE A 10 -21.96 16.78 1.55
C ILE A 10 -20.45 17.00 1.64
N PHE A 11 -19.67 15.91 1.57
CA PHE A 11 -18.22 15.96 1.57
C PHE A 11 -17.68 16.82 0.41
N LEU A 12 -18.16 16.58 -0.82
CA LEU A 12 -17.72 17.32 -2.00
C LEU A 12 -18.08 18.80 -1.94
N ASN A 13 -19.27 19.14 -1.45
CA ASN A 13 -19.67 20.54 -1.26
C ASN A 13 -18.75 21.26 -0.26
N ARG A 14 -18.40 20.61 0.84
CA ARG A 14 -17.45 21.14 1.84
C ARG A 14 -16.06 21.31 1.23
N LEU A 15 -15.58 20.30 0.50
CA LEU A 15 -14.30 20.32 -0.20
C LEU A 15 -14.23 21.42 -1.25
N GLN A 16 -15.32 21.68 -2.00
CA GLN A 16 -15.36 22.74 -3.00
C GLN A 16 -15.35 24.14 -2.37
N ALA A 17 -16.01 24.31 -1.21
CA ALA A 17 -16.06 25.58 -0.50
C ALA A 17 -14.72 25.96 0.16
N ASN A 18 -13.95 24.97 0.64
CA ASN A 18 -12.65 25.19 1.27
C ASN A 18 -11.68 24.02 0.97
N PRO A 19 -11.11 23.94 -0.24
CA PRO A 19 -10.28 22.80 -0.63
C PRO A 19 -9.07 22.59 0.29
N GLU A 20 -8.36 23.67 0.61
CA GLU A 20 -7.14 23.60 1.44
C GLU A 20 -7.44 23.18 2.88
N GLY A 21 -8.46 23.76 3.51
CA GLY A 21 -8.83 23.43 4.89
C GLY A 21 -9.34 22.00 5.02
N VAL A 22 -10.22 21.57 4.10
CA VAL A 22 -10.77 20.21 4.14
C VAL A 22 -9.70 19.17 3.82
N LEU A 23 -8.78 19.46 2.88
CA LEU A 23 -7.61 18.62 2.65
C LEU A 23 -6.81 18.46 3.93
N ALA A 24 -6.49 19.55 4.63
CA ALA A 24 -5.72 19.48 5.87
C ALA A 24 -6.44 18.64 6.94
N ASP A 25 -7.74 18.85 7.14
CA ASP A 25 -8.53 18.12 8.14
C ASP A 25 -8.59 16.61 7.84
N GLU A 26 -8.97 16.23 6.62
CA GLU A 26 -9.05 14.83 6.22
C GLU A 26 -7.68 14.16 6.15
N TYR A 27 -6.66 14.87 5.68
CA TYR A 27 -5.30 14.35 5.67
C TYR A 27 -4.83 14.03 7.09
N ASN A 28 -5.09 14.91 8.06
CA ASN A 28 -4.79 14.67 9.46
C ASN A 28 -5.58 13.49 10.02
N ARG A 29 -6.87 13.38 9.68
CA ARG A 29 -7.72 12.24 10.05
C ARG A 29 -7.16 10.90 9.54
N TYR A 30 -6.69 10.88 8.30
CA TYR A 30 -6.13 9.67 7.68
C TYR A 30 -4.64 9.46 7.93
N ARG A 31 -3.94 10.41 8.58
CA ARG A 31 -2.47 10.41 8.70
C ARG A 31 -1.94 9.11 9.28
N GLU A 32 -2.55 8.59 10.35
CA GLU A 32 -2.11 7.34 10.98
C GLU A 32 -2.26 6.14 10.03
N ARG A 33 -3.39 6.03 9.32
CA ARG A 33 -3.61 4.98 8.30
C ARG A 33 -2.59 5.10 7.17
N LEU A 34 -2.37 6.30 6.64
CA LEU A 34 -1.38 6.56 5.59
C LEU A 34 0.04 6.26 6.07
N TRP A 35 0.38 6.59 7.32
CA TRP A 35 1.67 6.29 7.93
C TRP A 35 1.95 4.78 8.00
N ARG A 36 0.94 3.98 8.37
CA ARG A 36 1.04 2.50 8.36
C ARG A 36 1.26 1.97 6.95
N ILE A 37 0.56 2.52 5.96
CA ILE A 37 0.78 2.19 4.54
C ILE A 37 2.23 2.51 4.13
N VAL A 38 2.74 3.69 4.47
CA VAL A 38 4.12 4.09 4.15
C VAL A 38 5.13 3.13 4.77
N ASN A 39 5.02 2.83 6.07
CA ASN A 39 5.97 1.92 6.72
C ASN A 39 5.93 0.51 6.16
N PHE A 40 4.74 0.01 5.82
CA PHE A 40 4.63 -1.30 5.18
C PHE A 40 5.22 -1.30 3.76
N ARG A 41 5.01 -0.21 3.00
CA ARG A 41 5.39 -0.14 1.59
C ARG A 41 6.82 0.35 1.34
N LEU A 42 7.46 0.98 2.31
CA LEU A 42 8.81 1.51 2.18
C LEU A 42 9.82 0.36 1.97
N ASP A 43 10.70 0.53 0.98
CA ASP A 43 11.75 -0.45 0.70
C ASP A 43 12.70 -0.56 1.90
N THR A 44 12.97 -1.79 2.36
CA THR A 44 13.86 -2.06 3.51
C THR A 44 15.23 -1.40 3.38
N ARG A 45 15.75 -1.21 2.15
CA ARG A 45 17.04 -0.55 1.91
C ARG A 45 17.03 0.95 2.17
N LEU A 46 15.83 1.53 2.32
CA LEU A 46 15.60 2.94 2.64
C LEU A 46 15.25 3.15 4.12
N LEU A 47 15.00 2.07 4.87
CA LEU A 47 14.77 2.18 6.32
C LEU A 47 15.97 2.83 7.01
N GLY A 48 15.67 3.79 7.90
CA GLY A 48 16.67 4.60 8.61
C GLY A 48 17.32 5.70 7.77
N ARG A 49 17.03 5.79 6.46
CA ARG A 49 17.47 6.88 5.58
C ARG A 49 16.35 7.82 5.16
N VAL A 50 15.12 7.30 5.12
CA VAL A 50 13.90 8.03 4.78
C VAL A 50 12.90 7.80 5.88
N ASP A 51 12.32 8.87 6.41
CA ASP A 51 11.25 8.80 7.41
C ASP A 51 9.87 8.70 6.71
N ALA A 52 8.95 7.99 7.33
CA ALA A 52 7.58 7.90 6.86
C ALA A 52 6.88 9.27 6.88
N ASP A 53 7.18 10.11 7.86
CA ASP A 53 6.63 11.46 7.98
C ASP A 53 7.14 12.40 6.86
N ASP A 54 8.35 12.18 6.34
CA ASP A 54 8.87 12.93 5.19
C ASP A 54 8.10 12.56 3.92
N ILE A 55 7.82 11.27 3.73
CA ILE A 55 7.00 10.77 2.61
C ILE A 55 5.58 11.33 2.70
N LEU A 56 4.98 11.35 3.89
CA LEU A 56 3.66 11.93 4.09
C LEU A 56 3.65 13.44 3.80
N GLN A 57 4.66 14.18 4.27
CA GLN A 57 4.77 15.61 3.95
C GLN A 57 4.86 15.86 2.44
N GLU A 58 5.68 15.12 1.72
CA GLU A 58 5.78 15.25 0.25
C GLU A 58 4.44 14.88 -0.43
N ALA A 59 3.78 13.82 0.03
CA ALA A 59 2.46 13.42 -0.47
C ALA A 59 1.37 14.48 -0.19
N TYR A 60 1.43 15.18 0.95
CA TYR A 60 0.51 16.28 1.26
C TYR A 60 0.70 17.46 0.31
N LEU A 61 1.95 17.83 0.03
CA LEU A 61 2.27 18.88 -0.94
C LEU A 61 1.73 18.50 -2.33
N ASP A 62 1.96 17.27 -2.77
CA ASP A 62 1.41 16.76 -4.02
C ASP A 62 -0.12 16.80 -4.03
N ALA A 63 -0.79 16.39 -2.94
CA ALA A 63 -2.24 16.44 -2.81
C ALA A 63 -2.77 17.89 -2.90
N SER A 64 -2.10 18.84 -2.25
CA SER A 64 -2.49 20.26 -2.29
C SER A 64 -2.47 20.83 -3.71
N THR A 65 -1.53 20.41 -4.55
CA THR A 65 -1.47 20.85 -5.96
C THR A 65 -2.50 20.15 -6.85
N ARG A 66 -2.96 18.94 -6.46
CA ARG A 66 -3.82 18.08 -7.29
C ARG A 66 -5.29 18.08 -6.86
N ILE A 67 -5.62 18.68 -5.72
CA ILE A 67 -7.00 18.71 -5.19
C ILE A 67 -8.00 19.32 -6.16
N GLY A 68 -7.61 20.34 -6.92
CA GLY A 68 -8.47 20.94 -7.94
C GLY A 68 -8.84 19.94 -9.06
N HIS A 69 -7.93 19.03 -9.41
CA HIS A 69 -8.24 17.97 -10.37
C HIS A 69 -9.19 16.92 -9.77
N TYR A 70 -9.00 16.55 -8.51
CA TYR A 70 -9.91 15.63 -7.81
C TYR A 70 -11.34 16.18 -7.76
N LEU A 71 -11.49 17.48 -7.46
CA LEU A 71 -12.80 18.14 -7.42
C LEU A 71 -13.56 18.11 -8.75
N ASN A 72 -12.84 18.12 -9.88
CA ASN A 72 -13.46 18.07 -11.21
C ASN A 72 -13.88 16.65 -11.63
N ASP A 73 -13.23 15.62 -11.07
CA ASP A 73 -13.48 14.21 -11.41
C ASP A 73 -13.19 13.29 -10.20
N PRO A 74 -14.11 13.22 -9.22
CA PRO A 74 -13.93 12.42 -8.02
C PRO A 74 -14.27 10.94 -8.29
N ALA A 75 -13.45 10.27 -9.11
CA ALA A 75 -13.67 8.89 -9.54
C ALA A 75 -13.54 7.84 -8.40
N THR A 76 -12.85 8.18 -7.31
CA THR A 76 -12.67 7.32 -6.13
C THR A 76 -12.98 8.09 -4.85
N THR A 77 -13.16 7.37 -3.75
CA THR A 77 -13.23 7.99 -2.42
C THR A 77 -11.96 8.80 -2.12
N PHE A 78 -12.10 9.85 -1.29
CA PHE A 78 -11.01 10.78 -0.99
C PHE A 78 -9.80 10.08 -0.35
N PHE A 79 -10.05 9.11 0.54
CA PHE A 79 -8.99 8.30 1.14
C PHE A 79 -8.21 7.49 0.08
N ILE A 80 -8.90 6.86 -0.88
CA ILE A 80 -8.25 6.10 -1.95
C ILE A 80 -7.44 7.02 -2.87
N TRP A 81 -7.91 8.23 -3.11
CA TRP A 81 -7.16 9.26 -3.82
C TRP A 81 -5.86 9.66 -3.07
N LEU A 82 -5.94 9.96 -1.77
CA LEU A 82 -4.76 10.27 -0.95
C LEU A 82 -3.77 9.10 -0.89
N ARG A 83 -4.27 7.87 -0.69
CA ARG A 83 -3.45 6.65 -0.73
C ARG A 83 -2.73 6.51 -2.06
N THR A 84 -3.39 6.83 -3.17
CA THR A 84 -2.79 6.79 -4.50
C THR A 84 -1.63 7.78 -4.63
N ILE A 85 -1.76 8.98 -4.05
CA ILE A 85 -0.68 9.99 -4.01
C ILE A 85 0.49 9.51 -3.15
N VAL A 86 0.21 8.97 -1.95
CA VAL A 86 1.24 8.38 -1.08
C VAL A 86 1.99 7.26 -1.81
N GLY A 87 1.25 6.39 -2.52
CA GLY A 87 1.82 5.35 -3.36
C GLY A 87 2.76 5.88 -4.45
N GLN A 88 2.39 6.96 -5.13
CA GLN A 88 3.23 7.61 -6.13
C GLN A 88 4.48 8.23 -5.50
N THR A 89 4.34 8.87 -4.34
CA THR A 89 5.44 9.46 -3.59
C THR A 89 6.48 8.40 -3.20
N LEU A 90 6.03 7.23 -2.71
CA LEU A 90 6.90 6.09 -2.42
C LEU A 90 7.71 5.62 -3.64
N ILE A 91 7.06 5.58 -4.81
CA ILE A 91 7.72 5.20 -6.08
C ILE A 91 8.80 6.23 -6.45
N ASP A 92 8.50 7.51 -6.29
CA ASP A 92 9.41 8.59 -6.64
C ASP A 92 10.59 8.69 -5.67
N VAL A 93 10.36 8.48 -4.37
CA VAL A 93 11.40 8.32 -3.35
C VAL A 93 12.28 7.12 -3.68
N HIS A 94 11.70 5.95 -3.94
CA HIS A 94 12.46 4.76 -4.34
C HIS A 94 13.34 5.04 -5.56
N ARG A 95 12.79 5.71 -6.58
CA ARG A 95 13.53 6.10 -7.79
C ARG A 95 14.66 7.08 -7.47
N ARG A 96 14.44 8.09 -6.63
CA ARG A 96 15.47 9.07 -6.25
C ARG A 96 16.64 8.44 -5.48
N HIS A 97 16.35 7.53 -4.56
CA HIS A 97 17.37 6.99 -3.65
C HIS A 97 18.08 5.72 -4.16
N LEU A 98 17.41 4.91 -4.99
CA LEU A 98 17.93 3.62 -5.48
C LEU A 98 18.07 3.57 -7.01
N GLY A 99 17.41 4.48 -7.73
CA GLY A 99 17.28 4.48 -9.18
C GLY A 99 18.43 5.18 -9.92
N ALA A 100 19.69 4.86 -9.59
CA ALA A 100 20.85 5.39 -10.31
C ALA A 100 20.91 4.99 -11.81
N GLN A 101 19.96 4.22 -12.35
CA GLN A 101 19.89 3.94 -13.78
C GLN A 101 18.46 3.94 -14.36
N LYS A 102 18.30 4.80 -15.38
CA LYS A 102 17.28 4.88 -16.44
C LYS A 102 16.06 5.81 -16.23
N ARG A 103 16.20 6.94 -16.93
CA ARG A 103 15.16 7.77 -17.53
C ARG A 103 14.27 6.93 -18.44
N ASP A 104 12.96 6.95 -18.19
CA ASP A 104 11.94 7.07 -19.25
C ASP A 104 10.58 7.40 -18.64
N VAL A 105 10.16 8.66 -18.76
CA VAL A 105 8.93 9.23 -18.18
C VAL A 105 7.67 8.71 -18.90
N ARG A 106 7.80 7.98 -20.01
CA ARG A 106 6.68 7.58 -20.88
C ARG A 106 6.05 6.20 -20.60
N ARG A 107 6.54 5.43 -19.61
CA ARG A 107 5.96 4.13 -19.21
C ARG A 107 5.16 4.17 -17.89
N GLU A 108 4.80 5.36 -17.42
CA GLU A 108 4.33 5.60 -16.05
C GLU A 108 2.97 4.98 -15.71
N ALA A 109 2.03 4.84 -16.65
CA ALA A 109 0.71 4.29 -16.33
C ALA A 109 0.73 2.77 -16.05
N ASN A 110 1.51 2.00 -16.82
CA ASN A 110 1.64 0.55 -16.63
C ASN A 110 2.62 0.17 -15.50
N ALA A 111 3.55 1.07 -15.15
CA ALA A 111 4.46 0.88 -14.03
C ALA A 111 3.71 0.98 -12.68
N ARG A 112 2.75 1.91 -12.54
CA ARG A 112 2.03 2.14 -11.27
C ARG A 112 1.27 0.91 -10.74
N ARG A 113 0.59 0.13 -11.59
CA ARG A 113 -0.03 -1.15 -11.18
C ARG A 113 1.00 -2.26 -10.90
N ARG A 114 2.13 -2.28 -11.61
CA ARG A 114 3.17 -3.31 -11.47
C ARG A 114 4.08 -3.12 -10.26
N VAL A 115 4.31 -1.88 -9.81
CA VAL A 115 5.23 -1.60 -8.69
C VAL A 115 4.71 -2.16 -7.37
N PHE A 116 3.40 -2.16 -7.13
CA PHE A 116 2.84 -2.80 -5.94
C PHE A 116 2.98 -4.33 -6.00
N SER A 117 2.65 -4.97 -7.14
CA SER A 117 2.59 -6.44 -7.26
C SER A 117 3.91 -7.20 -6.98
N ALA A 118 5.05 -6.73 -7.51
CA ALA A 118 6.34 -7.41 -7.31
C ALA A 118 6.97 -7.08 -5.95
N SER A 119 6.76 -5.85 -5.46
CA SER A 119 7.21 -5.44 -4.11
C SER A 119 6.40 -6.11 -3.01
N THR A 120 5.14 -6.47 -3.28
CA THR A 120 4.21 -7.03 -2.29
C THR A 120 4.72 -8.33 -1.67
N SER A 121 5.23 -9.30 -2.46
CA SER A 121 5.76 -10.56 -1.89
C SER A 121 6.92 -10.30 -0.92
N PHE A 122 7.80 -9.37 -1.28
CA PHE A 122 8.95 -8.98 -0.46
C PHE A 122 8.51 -8.32 0.86
N GLN A 123 7.53 -7.41 0.79
CA GLN A 123 6.99 -6.74 1.97
C GLN A 123 6.30 -7.71 2.93
N ILE A 124 5.45 -8.61 2.42
CA ILE A 124 4.79 -9.64 3.24
C ILE A 124 5.84 -10.53 3.91
N ALA A 125 6.85 -11.00 3.17
CA ALA A 125 7.89 -11.87 3.73
C ALA A 125 8.70 -11.19 4.83
N ASN A 126 9.04 -9.91 4.66
CA ASN A 126 9.77 -9.15 5.68
C ASN A 126 8.98 -8.98 6.97
N VAL A 127 7.68 -8.69 6.88
CA VAL A 127 6.83 -8.56 8.08
C VAL A 127 6.72 -9.91 8.80
N LEU A 128 6.49 -11.00 8.06
CA LEU A 128 6.32 -12.33 8.66
C LEU A 128 7.60 -12.89 9.29
N LEU A 129 8.78 -12.47 8.83
CA LEU A 129 10.07 -12.92 9.34
C LEU A 129 10.75 -11.89 10.28
N GLY A 130 10.10 -10.76 10.55
CA GLY A 130 10.67 -9.61 11.26
C GLY A 130 11.36 -9.95 12.58
N ASP A 131 10.79 -10.89 13.34
CA ASP A 131 11.17 -11.18 14.74
C ASP A 131 12.43 -12.05 14.91
N MET A 132 13.00 -12.61 13.83
CA MET A 132 14.25 -13.38 13.91
C MET A 132 15.45 -12.42 13.90
N THR A 133 16.19 -12.31 15.02
CA THR A 133 17.17 -11.23 15.28
C THR A 133 18.61 -11.65 15.69
N SER A 134 19.03 -12.91 15.51
CA SER A 134 20.45 -13.29 15.71
C SER A 134 21.29 -13.34 14.41
N PRO A 135 22.63 -13.19 14.46
CA PRO A 135 23.51 -13.32 13.28
C PRO A 135 23.49 -14.71 12.63
N SER A 136 23.36 -15.79 13.41
CA SER A 136 23.17 -17.14 12.87
C SER A 136 21.76 -17.33 12.30
N GLN A 137 20.78 -16.59 12.83
CA GLN A 137 19.43 -16.52 12.27
C GLN A 137 19.37 -15.66 11.01
N ALA A 138 20.32 -14.75 10.73
CA ALA A 138 20.24 -13.87 9.56
C ALA A 138 20.38 -14.62 8.23
N ALA A 139 21.32 -15.57 8.12
CA ALA A 139 21.46 -16.40 6.91
C ALA A 139 20.26 -17.32 6.72
N LEU A 140 19.79 -17.96 7.80
CA LEU A 140 18.58 -18.79 7.79
C LEU A 140 17.32 -17.97 7.44
N LYS A 141 17.23 -16.74 7.96
CA LYS A 141 16.15 -15.80 7.68
C LYS A 141 16.13 -15.38 6.22
N GLU A 142 17.29 -15.12 5.63
CA GLU A 142 17.37 -14.77 4.20
C GLU A 142 16.92 -15.95 3.33
N GLU A 143 17.33 -17.18 3.67
CA GLU A 143 16.89 -18.39 2.96
C GLU A 143 15.37 -18.60 3.10
N LEU A 144 14.82 -18.49 4.31
CA LEU A 144 13.38 -18.55 4.55
C LEU A 144 12.63 -17.42 3.83
N ALA A 145 13.20 -16.22 3.77
CA ALA A 145 12.62 -15.09 3.06
C ALA A 145 12.55 -15.35 1.56
N ILE A 146 13.59 -15.95 0.97
CA ILE A 146 13.57 -16.37 -0.44
C ILE A 146 12.46 -17.39 -0.67
N GLN A 147 12.40 -18.46 0.12
CA GLN A 147 11.38 -19.51 -0.01
C GLN A 147 9.96 -18.95 0.13
N LEU A 148 9.73 -18.09 1.13
CA LEU A 148 8.44 -17.47 1.36
C LEU A 148 8.04 -16.54 0.20
N ARG A 149 8.98 -15.75 -0.33
CA ARG A 149 8.72 -14.89 -1.50
C ARG A 149 8.35 -15.71 -2.73
N GLU A 150 9.12 -16.76 -3.04
CA GLU A 150 8.84 -17.66 -4.16
C GLU A 150 7.48 -18.37 -4.00
N ALA A 151 7.14 -18.79 -2.79
CA ALA A 151 5.84 -19.38 -2.51
C ALA A 151 4.69 -18.37 -2.64
N LEU A 152 4.86 -17.13 -2.16
CA LEU A 152 3.90 -16.04 -2.37
C LEU A 152 3.73 -15.69 -3.85
N GLU A 153 4.79 -15.83 -4.66
CA GLU A 153 4.73 -15.65 -6.11
C GLU A 153 3.79 -16.64 -6.82
N SER A 154 3.48 -17.79 -6.20
CA SER A 154 2.47 -18.74 -6.69
C SER A 154 1.03 -18.22 -6.60
N LEU A 155 0.76 -17.23 -5.75
CA LEU A 155 -0.51 -16.50 -5.75
C LEU A 155 -0.60 -15.65 -7.02
N ASN A 156 -1.80 -15.32 -7.49
CA ASN A 156 -1.90 -14.30 -8.54
C ASN A 156 -1.66 -12.91 -7.93
N GLU A 157 -1.28 -11.94 -8.78
CA GLU A 157 -0.94 -10.58 -8.37
C GLU A 157 -2.05 -9.90 -7.54
N ILE A 158 -3.32 -10.05 -7.96
CA ILE A 158 -4.47 -9.46 -7.28
C ILE A 158 -4.69 -10.11 -5.90
N ASP A 159 -4.50 -11.42 -5.79
CA ASP A 159 -4.65 -12.16 -4.54
C ASP A 159 -3.54 -11.79 -3.54
N ARG A 160 -2.32 -11.52 -4.01
CA ARG A 160 -1.26 -10.95 -3.16
C ARG A 160 -1.59 -9.54 -2.71
N GLU A 161 -2.00 -8.70 -3.65
CA GLU A 161 -2.26 -7.29 -3.38
C GLU A 161 -3.43 -7.13 -2.41
N ILE A 162 -4.51 -7.91 -2.57
CA ILE A 162 -5.66 -7.84 -1.67
C ILE A 162 -5.33 -8.29 -0.24
N LEU A 163 -4.34 -9.19 -0.05
CA LEU A 163 -3.83 -9.51 1.29
C LEU A 163 -3.20 -8.28 1.92
N VAL A 164 -2.38 -7.55 1.16
CA VAL A 164 -1.78 -6.30 1.63
C VAL A 164 -2.84 -5.29 2.02
N LEU A 165 -3.74 -4.97 1.08
CA LEU A 165 -4.77 -3.96 1.29
C LEU A 165 -5.60 -4.26 2.54
N ARG A 166 -6.00 -5.53 2.73
CA ARG A 166 -6.93 -5.91 3.81
C ARG A 166 -6.24 -6.15 5.15
N HIS A 167 -5.07 -6.77 5.15
CA HIS A 167 -4.42 -7.22 6.40
C HIS A 167 -3.37 -6.23 6.91
N PHE A 168 -2.62 -5.60 6.02
CA PHE A 168 -1.49 -4.76 6.40
C PHE A 168 -1.82 -3.27 6.31
N GLU A 169 -2.65 -2.89 5.34
CA GLU A 169 -3.12 -1.51 5.18
C GLU A 169 -4.51 -1.27 5.81
N GLU A 170 -5.17 -2.32 6.30
CA GLU A 170 -6.48 -2.29 6.96
C GLU A 170 -7.58 -1.55 6.16
N LEU A 171 -7.55 -1.65 4.83
CA LEU A 171 -8.65 -1.18 3.99
C LEU A 171 -9.87 -2.08 4.19
N SER A 172 -11.06 -1.50 4.09
CA SER A 172 -12.34 -2.21 3.99
C SER A 172 -12.43 -3.03 2.68
N ASN A 173 -13.42 -3.93 2.57
CA ASN A 173 -13.64 -4.66 1.31
C ASN A 173 -14.03 -3.69 0.18
N LEU A 174 -14.75 -2.62 0.51
CA LEU A 174 -15.16 -1.58 -0.43
C LEU A 174 -13.94 -0.79 -0.92
N GLU A 175 -13.13 -0.26 0.00
CA GLU A 175 -11.89 0.47 -0.32
C GLU A 175 -10.93 -0.41 -1.13
N ALA A 176 -10.73 -1.67 -0.75
CA ALA A 176 -9.88 -2.60 -1.50
C ALA A 176 -10.42 -2.89 -2.90
N SER A 177 -11.74 -2.90 -3.08
CA SER A 177 -12.39 -3.11 -4.37
C SER A 177 -12.23 -1.91 -5.30
N GLU A 178 -12.27 -0.69 -4.75
CA GLU A 178 -11.96 0.55 -5.48
C GLU A 178 -10.50 0.55 -5.96
N VAL A 179 -9.56 0.22 -5.07
CA VAL A 179 -8.12 0.17 -5.41
C VAL A 179 -7.83 -0.86 -6.50
N LEU A 180 -8.49 -2.02 -6.44
CA LEU A 180 -8.25 -3.12 -7.38
C LEU A 180 -9.12 -3.03 -8.64
N GLU A 181 -10.03 -2.06 -8.74
CA GLU A 181 -11.01 -1.92 -9.82
C GLU A 181 -11.82 -3.21 -10.04
N ILE A 182 -12.32 -3.81 -8.96
CA ILE A 182 -13.15 -5.04 -8.96
C ILE A 182 -14.42 -4.83 -8.14
N GLU A 183 -15.39 -5.73 -8.30
CA GLU A 183 -16.60 -5.75 -7.48
C GLU A 183 -16.30 -6.01 -5.99
N PRO A 184 -16.97 -5.35 -5.02
CA PRO A 184 -16.76 -5.58 -3.58
C PRO A 184 -16.92 -7.04 -3.15
N LYS A 185 -17.89 -7.75 -3.75
CA LYS A 185 -18.09 -9.19 -3.52
C LYS A 185 -16.89 -10.00 -4.02
N THR A 186 -16.32 -9.63 -5.15
CA THR A 186 -15.11 -10.26 -5.72
C THR A 186 -13.91 -10.01 -4.82
N ALA A 187 -13.75 -8.80 -4.30
CA ALA A 187 -12.71 -8.47 -3.31
C ALA A 187 -12.82 -9.38 -2.08
N SER A 188 -14.00 -9.49 -1.47
CA SER A 188 -14.21 -10.36 -0.30
C SER A 188 -13.87 -11.83 -0.58
N MET A 189 -14.31 -12.38 -1.72
CA MET A 189 -14.02 -13.77 -2.08
C MET A 189 -12.53 -14.00 -2.37
N ARG A 190 -11.87 -13.06 -3.05
CA ARG A 190 -10.43 -13.13 -3.33
C ARG A 190 -9.61 -13.04 -2.06
N TYR A 191 -9.97 -12.15 -1.14
CA TYR A 191 -9.30 -12.03 0.15
C TYR A 191 -9.35 -13.34 0.94
N PHE A 192 -10.53 -13.96 1.07
CA PHE A 192 -10.66 -15.24 1.76
C PHE A 192 -9.82 -16.36 1.09
N ARG A 193 -9.85 -16.44 -0.24
CA ARG A 193 -9.05 -17.39 -1.01
C ARG A 193 -7.55 -17.17 -0.82
N ALA A 194 -7.10 -15.92 -0.88
CA ALA A 194 -5.72 -15.54 -0.70
C ALA A 194 -5.23 -15.88 0.71
N LEU A 195 -6.04 -15.62 1.75
CA LEU A 195 -5.75 -16.02 3.13
C LEU A 195 -5.60 -17.53 3.28
N THR A 196 -6.50 -18.30 2.65
CA THR A 196 -6.47 -19.76 2.72
C THR A 196 -5.19 -20.31 2.10
N ARG A 197 -4.80 -19.77 0.94
CA ARG A 197 -3.56 -20.17 0.26
C ARG A 197 -2.31 -19.71 1.00
N LEU A 198 -2.32 -18.50 1.56
CA LEU A 198 -1.25 -18.01 2.41
C LEU A 198 -1.04 -18.96 3.59
N ARG A 199 -2.11 -19.36 4.28
CA ARG A 199 -2.03 -20.34 5.37
C ARG A 199 -1.41 -21.66 4.90
N SER A 200 -1.80 -22.17 3.73
CA SER A 200 -1.20 -23.39 3.16
C SER A 200 0.29 -23.23 2.88
N ILE A 201 0.72 -22.07 2.36
CA ILE A 201 2.13 -21.75 2.14
C ILE A 201 2.90 -21.75 3.47
N LEU A 202 2.38 -21.05 4.48
CA LEU A 202 3.09 -20.90 5.76
C LEU A 202 3.25 -22.24 6.51
N VAL A 203 2.28 -23.16 6.38
CA VAL A 203 2.38 -24.51 6.97
C VAL A 203 3.41 -25.39 6.25
N GLN A 204 3.69 -25.12 4.97
CA GLN A 204 4.67 -25.90 4.20
C GLN A 204 6.12 -25.47 4.42
N ILE A 205 6.34 -24.26 4.94
CA ILE A 205 7.68 -23.73 5.20
C ILE A 205 8.02 -23.99 6.68
N PRO A 206 8.95 -24.92 6.98
CA PRO A 206 9.31 -25.24 8.36
C PRO A 206 9.82 -24.02 9.12
N GLY A 207 9.37 -23.85 10.37
CA GLY A 207 9.85 -22.78 11.26
C GLY A 207 9.12 -21.43 11.12
N ILE A 208 8.03 -21.35 10.35
CA ILE A 208 7.18 -20.13 10.29
C ILE A 208 5.92 -20.26 11.17
N ILE A 209 5.24 -21.41 11.15
CA ILE A 209 4.09 -21.69 12.02
C ILE A 209 4.33 -23.06 12.66
N ASP A 210 4.65 -23.07 13.95
CA ASP A 210 4.66 -24.27 14.80
C ASP A 210 3.30 -24.46 15.49
#